data_AF-A0A5J4TIA1-F1
#
_entry.id   AF-A0A5J4TIA1-F1
#
_cell.length_a   1.000
_cell.length_b   1.000
_cell.length_c   1.000
_cell.angle_alpha   90.00
_cell.angle_beta   90.00
_cell.angle_gamma   90.00
#
_symmetry.space_group_name_H-M   'P 1'
#
loop_
_entity.id
_entity.type
_entity.pdbx_description
1 polymer ?
#
loop_
_entity_poly.entity_id
_entity_poly.type
_entity_poly.pdbx_seq_one_letter_code
_entity_poly.pdbx_strand_id
1 'polypeptide(L)'
;ECPCLSTEDPRANGTCPAYCEKGSVTQNCTCDTNLPGFTVAQCLLEKKCKFDLAHQKVSDCPCLSTGDPRAGKQCPAYCAKGSVTQQCVCDTNDSEFTVAQCQLEKKCKFDLVHQEVVDCPCLSTGDPRANKACPAYCSKGNVTTACACNTNKEGFTVAQCKLEKACKFDLANQQPSDCPCLSTSDPRQNKSCPPYCIRGYTISNCTCDTNLPSFPVDFCLKEKNCSFDLANQSVANCPCLATGDPRAGGACPAYCVKGQVTSVCVCDYYIPDYTKAQCQKEKACKYNLINQTSTDCPCLNTSDPRAGKACPAYCNKGQVTSECVCDTNSTGFTVQQCQKEKLCITDLIHQTTSDCPCQSTGDPRAGKQCQSYCLNGQVTSECVCDTNSSNFTLQQCQKEKLCITDLIHQSVADCKCLSSGDPRA
;
A
#
# COMPACT_ATOMS: atom_id res chain seq x y z
N GLU A 1 -74.98 75.28 -49.36
CA GLU A 1 -73.54 75.22 -49.03
C GLU A 1 -72.74 75.36 -50.32
N CYS A 2 -71.69 76.19 -50.34
CA CYS A 2 -70.83 76.33 -51.52
C CYS A 2 -69.87 75.14 -51.61
N PRO A 3 -69.72 74.48 -52.77
CA PRO A 3 -68.75 73.38 -52.93
C PRO A 3 -67.32 73.85 -52.59
N CYS A 4 -66.52 72.92 -52.08
CA CYS A 4 -65.11 73.16 -51.81
C CYS A 4 -64.36 73.39 -53.13
N LEU A 5 -63.48 74.39 -53.14
CA LEU A 5 -62.59 74.65 -54.26
C LEU A 5 -61.44 73.63 -54.25
N SER A 6 -61.00 73.25 -55.44
CA SER A 6 -59.76 72.52 -55.68
C SER A 6 -58.56 73.44 -55.42
N THR A 7 -57.64 73.03 -54.54
CA THR A 7 -56.42 73.73 -54.10
C THR A 7 -56.61 75.14 -53.51
N GLU A 8 -55.88 75.44 -52.44
CA GLU A 8 -55.91 76.75 -51.74
C GLU A 8 -57.28 77.21 -51.25
N ASP A 9 -58.27 76.30 -51.12
CA ASP A 9 -59.50 76.65 -50.41
C ASP A 9 -59.10 77.03 -48.98
N PRO A 10 -59.34 78.28 -48.53
CA PRO A 10 -58.95 78.71 -47.20
C PRO A 10 -59.67 77.91 -46.09
N ARG A 11 -60.67 77.10 -46.46
CA ARG A 11 -61.40 76.17 -45.58
C ARG A 11 -60.82 74.75 -45.58
N ALA A 12 -59.73 74.49 -46.32
CA ALA A 12 -59.03 73.21 -46.30
C ALA A 12 -58.50 72.92 -44.88
N ASN A 13 -58.48 71.65 -44.50
CA ASN A 13 -58.18 71.22 -43.12
C ASN A 13 -59.23 71.69 -42.09
N GLY A 14 -60.49 71.80 -42.51
CA GLY A 14 -61.61 72.20 -41.67
C GLY A 14 -62.94 71.82 -42.30
N THR A 15 -63.62 72.79 -42.93
CA THR A 15 -64.90 72.56 -43.63
C THR A 15 -64.71 71.81 -44.96
N CYS A 16 -63.51 71.89 -45.55
CA CYS A 16 -63.13 71.18 -46.77
C CYS A 16 -62.03 70.14 -46.49
N PRO A 17 -61.98 69.01 -47.23
CA PRO A 17 -60.97 67.98 -47.04
C PRO A 17 -59.55 68.53 -47.21
N ALA A 18 -58.58 67.95 -46.49
CA ALA A 18 -57.17 68.18 -46.79
C ALA A 18 -56.85 67.62 -48.19
N TYR A 19 -56.19 68.38 -49.06
CA TYR A 19 -55.79 67.90 -50.39
C TYR A 19 -54.40 67.28 -50.34
N CYS A 20 -54.17 66.27 -51.18
CA CYS A 20 -52.88 65.59 -51.22
C CYS A 20 -51.83 66.39 -51.98
N GLU A 21 -50.64 66.54 -51.40
CA GLU A 21 -49.47 67.11 -52.07
C GLU A 21 -48.56 66.00 -52.62
N LYS A 22 -47.94 66.25 -53.78
CA LYS A 22 -47.00 65.32 -54.42
C LYS A 22 -45.80 65.05 -53.50
N GLY A 23 -45.52 63.79 -53.20
CA GLY A 23 -44.47 63.36 -52.27
C GLY A 23 -44.89 63.32 -50.79
N SER A 24 -46.06 63.88 -50.45
CA SER A 24 -46.53 64.07 -49.07
C SER A 24 -47.97 63.57 -48.88
N VAL A 25 -48.42 62.59 -49.67
CA VAL A 25 -49.76 62.02 -49.52
C VAL A 25 -49.99 61.45 -48.11
N THR A 26 -51.14 61.75 -47.51
CA THR A 26 -51.61 61.16 -46.23
C THR A 26 -52.80 60.24 -46.49
N GLN A 27 -53.14 59.35 -45.55
CA GLN A 27 -54.24 58.41 -45.75
C GLN A 27 -55.58 59.13 -46.00
N ASN A 28 -55.78 60.26 -45.31
CA ASN A 28 -57.05 60.99 -45.28
C ASN A 28 -57.12 62.18 -46.26
N CYS A 29 -56.06 62.48 -47.02
CA CYS A 29 -56.11 63.57 -47.99
C CYS A 29 -56.94 63.19 -49.24
N THR A 30 -57.52 64.17 -49.92
CA THR A 30 -58.30 63.98 -51.16
C THR A 30 -57.44 64.32 -52.39
N CYS A 31 -57.49 63.49 -53.42
CA CYS A 31 -56.75 63.73 -54.66
C CYS A 31 -57.46 64.79 -55.51
N ASP A 32 -56.77 65.89 -55.77
CA ASP A 32 -57.31 67.04 -56.50
C ASP A 32 -57.19 66.87 -58.03
N THR A 33 -58.19 67.33 -58.78
CA THR A 33 -58.22 67.35 -60.25
C THR A 33 -57.43 68.50 -60.87
N ASN A 34 -57.11 69.56 -60.13
CA ASN A 34 -56.59 70.82 -60.67
C ASN A 34 -55.15 71.17 -60.26
N LEU A 35 -54.42 70.24 -59.62
CA LEU A 35 -53.00 70.41 -59.31
C LEU A 35 -52.13 70.35 -60.58
N PRO A 36 -51.42 71.42 -60.97
CA PRO A 36 -50.55 71.39 -62.14
C PRO A 36 -49.38 70.42 -61.91
N GLY A 37 -49.29 69.37 -62.74
CA GLY A 37 -48.19 68.40 -62.70
C GLY A 37 -48.35 67.23 -61.71
N PHE A 38 -49.51 67.10 -61.04
CA PHE A 38 -49.87 65.96 -60.19
C PHE A 38 -51.32 65.54 -60.45
N THR A 39 -51.50 64.58 -61.35
CA THR A 39 -52.84 64.15 -61.75
C THR A 39 -53.51 63.31 -60.66
N VAL A 40 -54.84 63.22 -60.67
CA VAL A 40 -55.60 62.33 -59.77
C VAL A 40 -55.09 60.90 -59.83
N ALA A 41 -54.75 60.40 -61.03
CA ALA A 41 -54.20 59.06 -61.20
C ALA A 41 -52.84 58.90 -60.52
N GLN A 42 -51.95 59.89 -60.62
CA GLN A 42 -50.66 59.90 -59.92
C GLN A 42 -50.85 59.97 -58.40
N CYS A 43 -51.80 60.78 -57.92
CA CYS A 43 -52.12 60.88 -56.49
C CYS A 43 -52.69 59.58 -55.92
N LEU A 44 -53.65 58.96 -56.60
CA LEU A 44 -54.22 57.68 -56.18
C LEU A 44 -53.17 56.56 -56.20
N LEU A 45 -52.28 56.56 -57.19
CA LEU A 45 -51.15 55.63 -57.24
C LEU A 45 -50.19 55.84 -56.07
N GLU A 46 -49.80 57.09 -55.80
CA GLU A 46 -48.92 57.41 -54.68
C GLU A 46 -49.55 57.01 -53.33
N LYS A 47 -50.86 57.23 -53.14
CA LYS A 47 -51.59 56.74 -51.95
C LYS A 47 -51.58 55.22 -51.84
N LYS A 48 -51.79 54.50 -52.94
CA LYS A 48 -51.71 53.03 -52.96
C LYS A 48 -50.30 52.53 -52.65
N CYS A 49 -49.27 53.13 -53.24
CA CYS A 49 -47.89 52.77 -52.96
C CYS A 49 -47.47 53.08 -51.51
N LYS A 50 -48.07 54.09 -50.86
CA LYS A 50 -47.73 54.47 -49.48
C LYS A 50 -48.50 53.70 -48.42
N PHE A 51 -49.78 53.39 -48.64
CA PHE A 51 -50.67 52.83 -47.62
C PHE A 51 -51.20 51.42 -47.92
N ASP A 52 -51.12 50.96 -49.17
CA ASP A 52 -51.63 49.65 -49.61
C ASP A 52 -50.61 48.90 -50.49
N LEU A 53 -49.34 49.05 -50.15
CA LEU A 53 -48.22 48.56 -50.95
C LEU A 53 -48.28 47.04 -51.18
N ALA A 54 -48.78 46.27 -50.20
CA ALA A 54 -48.86 44.82 -50.25
C ALA A 54 -49.71 44.26 -51.40
N HIS A 55 -50.67 45.04 -51.92
CA HIS A 55 -51.55 44.64 -53.01
C HIS A 55 -51.17 45.24 -54.37
N GLN A 56 -50.06 45.99 -54.45
CA GLN A 56 -49.62 46.63 -55.70
C GLN A 56 -48.54 45.82 -56.42
N LYS A 57 -48.57 45.87 -57.76
CA LYS A 57 -47.52 45.26 -58.61
C LYS A 57 -46.25 46.11 -58.61
N VAL A 58 -45.12 45.47 -58.87
CA VAL A 58 -43.79 46.13 -58.96
C VAL A 58 -43.73 47.15 -60.11
N SER A 59 -44.49 46.94 -61.20
CA SER A 59 -44.59 47.89 -62.31
C SER A 59 -45.21 49.23 -61.92
N ASP A 60 -46.09 49.22 -60.92
CA ASP A 60 -46.89 50.37 -60.53
C ASP A 60 -46.28 51.07 -59.30
N CYS A 61 -45.72 50.29 -58.38
CA CYS A 61 -45.00 50.77 -57.21
C CYS A 61 -43.64 50.06 -57.10
N PRO A 62 -42.50 50.77 -57.29
CA PRO A 62 -41.17 50.22 -57.11
C PRO A 62 -41.02 49.56 -55.73
N CYS A 63 -40.14 48.56 -55.63
CA CYS A 63 -39.85 47.92 -54.37
C CYS A 63 -39.19 48.91 -53.40
N LEU A 64 -39.66 48.93 -52.14
CA LEU A 64 -39.00 49.70 -51.09
C LEU A 64 -37.75 48.98 -50.62
N SER A 65 -36.66 49.72 -50.41
CA SER A 65 -35.39 49.14 -49.95
C SER A 65 -35.49 48.45 -48.59
N THR A 66 -36.39 48.91 -47.71
CA THR A 66 -36.61 48.33 -46.36
C THR A 66 -38.09 48.08 -46.12
N GLY A 67 -38.42 46.94 -45.51
CA GLY A 67 -39.77 46.67 -45.01
C GLY A 67 -40.85 46.54 -46.08
N ASP A 68 -40.50 46.32 -47.35
CA ASP A 68 -41.49 46.09 -48.40
C ASP A 68 -42.27 44.80 -48.08
N PRO A 69 -43.61 44.87 -47.86
CA PRO A 69 -44.41 43.70 -47.53
C PRO A 69 -44.44 42.64 -48.65
N ARG A 70 -43.93 42.97 -49.84
CA ARG A 70 -43.81 42.07 -51.01
C ARG A 70 -42.43 41.44 -51.14
N ALA A 71 -41.48 41.74 -50.23
CA ALA A 71 -40.14 41.17 -50.24
C ALA A 71 -40.17 39.63 -50.18
N GLY A 72 -39.35 38.99 -51.01
CA GLY A 72 -39.29 37.53 -51.14
C GLY A 72 -40.41 36.90 -51.97
N LYS A 73 -41.36 37.69 -52.48
CA LYS A 73 -42.40 37.23 -53.43
C LYS A 73 -42.25 37.92 -54.78
N GLN A 74 -42.59 39.21 -54.83
CA GLN A 74 -42.54 40.02 -56.05
C GLN A 74 -41.33 40.97 -56.04
N CYS A 75 -40.87 41.36 -54.85
CA CYS A 75 -39.64 42.13 -54.64
C CYS A 75 -38.50 41.22 -54.18
N PRO A 76 -37.22 41.57 -54.45
CA PRO A 76 -36.08 40.83 -53.91
C PRO A 76 -36.17 40.69 -52.39
N ALA A 77 -35.76 39.54 -51.86
CA ALA A 77 -35.61 39.38 -50.42
C ALA A 77 -34.43 40.23 -49.95
N TYR A 78 -34.60 41.01 -48.89
CA TYR A 78 -33.49 41.77 -48.31
C TYR A 78 -32.70 40.91 -47.33
N CYS A 79 -31.38 41.09 -47.34
CA CYS A 79 -30.50 40.35 -46.44
C CYS A 79 -30.69 40.85 -45.01
N ALA A 80 -30.87 39.93 -44.06
CA ALA A 80 -30.81 40.23 -42.64
C ALA A 80 -29.42 39.85 -42.08
N LYS A 81 -28.91 40.64 -41.14
CA LYS A 81 -27.64 40.38 -40.44
C LYS A 81 -27.62 38.99 -39.83
N GLY A 82 -26.55 38.22 -40.08
CA GLY A 82 -26.40 36.83 -39.64
C GLY A 82 -27.19 35.80 -40.48
N SER A 83 -28.03 36.25 -41.42
CA SER A 83 -28.92 35.40 -42.23
C SER A 83 -28.84 35.73 -43.73
N VAL A 84 -27.65 36.10 -44.23
CA VAL A 84 -27.48 36.36 -45.66
C VAL A 84 -27.64 35.09 -46.51
N THR A 85 -28.36 35.19 -47.62
CA THR A 85 -28.46 34.17 -48.67
C THR A 85 -27.79 34.66 -49.94
N GLN A 86 -27.44 33.77 -50.88
CA GLN A 86 -26.78 34.20 -52.12
C GLN A 86 -27.67 35.18 -52.92
N GLN A 87 -29.00 34.96 -52.87
CA GLN A 87 -30.00 35.67 -53.65
C GLN A 87 -30.57 36.93 -53.00
N CYS A 88 -30.35 37.16 -51.69
CA CYS A 88 -30.87 38.37 -51.05
C CYS A 88 -30.13 39.63 -51.52
N VAL A 89 -30.77 40.80 -51.44
CA VAL A 89 -30.18 42.11 -51.79
C VAL A 89 -29.83 42.87 -50.51
N CYS A 90 -28.69 43.56 -50.51
CA CYS A 90 -28.29 44.39 -49.37
C CYS A 90 -29.12 45.68 -49.34
N ASP A 91 -29.77 45.93 -48.22
CA ASP A 91 -30.60 47.11 -48.02
C ASP A 91 -29.73 48.38 -47.95
N THR A 92 -30.10 49.41 -48.71
CA THR A 92 -29.39 50.70 -48.74
C THR A 92 -29.77 51.60 -47.57
N ASN A 93 -30.88 51.32 -46.90
CA ASN A 93 -31.48 52.18 -45.87
C ASN A 93 -31.39 51.56 -44.46
N ASP A 94 -30.84 50.35 -44.32
CA ASP A 94 -30.58 49.73 -43.02
C ASP A 94 -29.35 50.37 -42.36
N SER A 95 -29.58 51.14 -41.29
CA SER A 95 -28.53 51.81 -40.51
C SER A 95 -27.72 50.86 -39.62
N GLU A 96 -28.26 49.69 -39.28
CA GLU A 96 -27.60 48.70 -38.41
C GLU A 96 -26.84 47.63 -39.20
N PHE A 97 -27.18 47.45 -40.48
CA PHE A 97 -26.55 46.52 -41.41
C PHE A 97 -26.29 47.16 -42.77
N THR A 98 -25.25 47.99 -42.81
CA THR A 98 -24.86 48.73 -44.02
C THR A 98 -24.60 47.81 -45.21
N VAL A 99 -24.75 48.34 -46.42
CA VAL A 99 -24.43 47.61 -47.67
C VAL A 99 -23.03 47.00 -47.63
N ALA A 100 -22.03 47.72 -47.11
CA ALA A 100 -20.67 47.21 -47.00
C ALA A 100 -20.57 45.98 -46.08
N GLN A 101 -21.21 46.04 -44.90
CA GLN A 101 -21.28 44.93 -43.95
C GLN A 101 -22.01 43.73 -44.56
N CYS A 102 -23.12 43.97 -45.26
CA CYS A 102 -23.89 42.93 -45.94
C CYS A 102 -23.09 42.25 -47.06
N GLN A 103 -22.42 43.02 -47.91
CA GLN A 103 -21.58 42.46 -48.97
C GLN A 103 -20.40 41.68 -48.40
N LEU A 104 -19.78 42.17 -47.33
CA LEU A 104 -18.72 41.46 -46.63
C LEU A 104 -19.24 40.13 -46.06
N GLU A 105 -20.38 40.13 -45.37
CA GLU A 105 -20.98 38.90 -44.83
C GLU A 105 -21.31 37.90 -45.94
N LYS A 106 -21.82 38.35 -47.09
CA LYS A 106 -22.05 37.50 -48.27
C LYS A 106 -20.75 36.90 -48.81
N LYS A 107 -19.67 37.69 -48.93
CA LYS A 107 -18.36 37.20 -49.36
C LYS A 107 -17.80 36.18 -48.38
N CYS A 108 -17.84 36.46 -47.08
CA CYS A 108 -17.38 35.51 -46.05
C CYS A 108 -18.20 34.20 -46.06
N LYS A 109 -19.48 34.24 -46.43
CA LYS A 109 -20.35 33.06 -46.46
C LYS A 109 -20.24 32.23 -47.74
N PHE A 110 -20.11 32.87 -48.91
CA PHE A 110 -20.21 32.19 -50.21
C PHE A 110 -18.91 32.18 -51.02
N ASP A 111 -17.95 33.05 -50.71
CA ASP A 111 -16.68 33.19 -51.43
C ASP A 111 -15.48 33.30 -50.48
N LEU A 112 -15.51 32.51 -49.43
CA LEU A 112 -14.53 32.58 -48.33
C LEU A 112 -13.09 32.35 -48.80
N VAL A 113 -12.87 31.54 -49.84
CA VAL A 113 -11.54 31.15 -50.34
C VAL A 113 -10.70 32.31 -50.87
N HIS A 114 -11.35 33.40 -51.31
CA HIS A 114 -10.69 34.59 -51.85
C HIS A 114 -10.63 35.77 -50.85
N GLN A 115 -11.02 35.57 -49.59
CA GLN A 115 -11.03 36.63 -48.58
C GLN A 115 -9.82 36.53 -47.64
N GLU A 116 -9.33 37.69 -47.21
CA GLU A 116 -8.29 37.80 -46.19
C GLU A 116 -8.83 37.53 -44.78
N VAL A 117 -7.94 37.17 -43.86
CA VAL A 117 -8.31 36.82 -42.46
C VAL A 117 -8.83 38.04 -41.68
N VAL A 118 -8.35 39.25 -42.02
CA VAL A 118 -8.78 40.50 -41.38
C VAL A 118 -10.25 40.84 -41.66
N ASP A 119 -10.72 40.52 -42.88
CA ASP A 119 -12.08 40.80 -43.32
C ASP A 119 -13.03 39.65 -42.98
N CYS A 120 -12.56 38.40 -43.11
CA CYS A 120 -13.30 37.20 -42.78
C CYS A 120 -12.48 36.30 -41.84
N PRO A 121 -12.76 36.34 -40.52
CA PRO A 121 -12.08 35.49 -39.54
C PRO A 121 -12.11 34.01 -39.94
N CYS A 122 -11.04 33.28 -39.60
CA CYS A 122 -10.95 31.86 -39.90
C CYS A 122 -12.09 31.08 -39.26
N LEU A 123 -12.74 30.19 -40.02
CA LEU A 123 -13.78 29.34 -39.48
C LEU A 123 -13.20 28.34 -38.48
N SER A 124 -13.99 28.02 -37.45
CA SER A 124 -13.63 27.00 -36.47
C SER A 124 -13.52 25.61 -37.09
N THR A 125 -14.13 25.36 -38.25
CA THR A 125 -14.11 24.07 -38.98
C THR A 125 -14.22 24.27 -40.48
N GLY A 126 -13.52 23.43 -41.24
CA GLY A 126 -13.72 23.36 -42.69
C GLY A 126 -13.39 24.66 -43.43
N ASP A 127 -12.58 25.56 -42.84
CA ASP A 127 -12.13 26.75 -43.55
C ASP A 127 -11.30 26.31 -44.77
N PRO A 128 -11.70 26.66 -46.00
CA PRO A 128 -10.98 26.27 -47.22
C PRO A 128 -9.57 26.88 -47.28
N ARG A 129 -9.27 27.89 -46.45
CA ARG A 129 -7.96 28.54 -46.34
C ARG A 129 -7.05 27.92 -45.27
N ALA A 130 -7.49 26.84 -44.61
CA ALA A 130 -6.68 26.12 -43.61
C ALA A 130 -5.35 25.62 -44.23
N ASN A 131 -4.26 25.69 -43.47
CA ASN A 131 -2.87 25.44 -43.90
C ASN A 131 -2.27 26.48 -44.85
N LYS A 132 -2.97 27.59 -45.12
CA LYS A 132 -2.44 28.71 -45.91
C LYS A 132 -2.52 30.00 -45.10
N ALA A 133 -3.62 30.74 -45.26
CA ALA A 133 -3.88 31.96 -44.51
C ALA A 133 -4.43 31.67 -43.10
N CYS A 134 -5.14 30.56 -42.93
CA CYS A 134 -5.66 30.11 -41.64
C CYS A 134 -4.83 28.96 -41.05
N PRO A 135 -4.73 28.87 -39.71
CA PRO A 135 -4.03 27.77 -39.06
C PRO A 135 -4.57 26.40 -39.46
N ALA A 136 -3.67 25.42 -39.52
CA ALA A 136 -4.04 24.01 -39.68
C ALA A 136 -4.97 23.56 -38.54
N TYR A 137 -5.89 22.62 -38.81
CA TYR A 137 -6.66 22.00 -37.73
C TYR A 137 -5.86 20.89 -37.03
N CYS A 138 -5.91 20.87 -35.70
CA CYS A 138 -5.22 19.86 -34.92
C CYS A 138 -5.78 18.45 -35.20
N SER A 139 -4.91 17.44 -35.09
CA SER A 139 -5.29 16.03 -35.12
C SER A 139 -4.92 15.37 -33.81
N LYS A 140 -5.73 14.41 -33.36
CA LYS A 140 -5.49 13.63 -32.14
C LYS A 140 -4.10 13.00 -32.18
N GLY A 141 -3.30 13.20 -31.15
CA GLY A 141 -1.90 12.74 -31.07
C GLY A 141 -0.88 13.62 -31.79
N ASN A 142 -1.31 14.62 -32.57
CA ASN A 142 -0.44 15.54 -33.31
C ASN A 142 -0.91 16.99 -33.17
N VAL A 143 -1.03 17.47 -31.94
CA VAL A 143 -1.24 18.89 -31.65
C VAL A 143 0.08 19.68 -31.73
N THR A 144 0.02 20.88 -32.31
CA THR A 144 1.10 21.88 -32.37
C THR A 144 0.62 23.19 -31.74
N THR A 145 1.52 24.09 -31.33
CA THR A 145 1.11 25.40 -30.78
C THR A 145 0.27 26.20 -31.80
N ALA A 146 0.63 26.12 -33.08
CA ALA A 146 -0.02 26.84 -34.17
C ALA A 146 -1.40 26.31 -34.59
N CYS A 147 -1.71 25.01 -34.43
CA CYS A 147 -2.96 24.47 -34.96
C CYS A 147 -4.23 24.94 -34.21
N ALA A 148 -5.38 25.02 -34.89
CA ALA A 148 -6.67 25.35 -34.30
C ALA A 148 -7.48 24.10 -33.94
N CYS A 149 -8.25 24.15 -32.85
CA CYS A 149 -9.14 23.06 -32.43
C CYS A 149 -10.46 23.09 -33.19
N ASN A 150 -10.77 22.02 -33.92
CA ASN A 150 -11.92 21.92 -34.81
C ASN A 150 -13.20 21.52 -34.03
N THR A 151 -14.28 22.30 -34.14
CA THR A 151 -15.58 22.05 -33.46
C THR A 151 -16.38 20.85 -34.00
N ASN A 152 -16.09 20.37 -35.22
CA ASN A 152 -16.89 19.37 -35.94
C ASN A 152 -16.08 18.10 -36.27
N LYS A 153 -14.91 17.90 -35.67
CA LYS A 153 -14.09 16.71 -35.93
C LYS A 153 -14.62 15.52 -35.13
N GLU A 154 -15.17 14.53 -35.83
CA GLU A 154 -15.61 13.28 -35.21
C GLU A 154 -14.46 12.62 -34.42
N GLY A 155 -14.74 12.23 -33.18
CA GLY A 155 -13.79 11.56 -32.29
C GLY A 155 -12.68 12.44 -31.68
N PHE A 156 -12.65 13.75 -31.94
CA PHE A 156 -11.69 14.68 -31.33
C PHE A 156 -12.32 16.06 -31.07
N THR A 157 -12.98 16.17 -29.92
CA THR A 157 -13.69 17.38 -29.50
C THR A 157 -12.72 18.54 -29.23
N VAL A 158 -13.24 19.78 -29.24
CA VAL A 158 -12.45 20.98 -28.90
C VAL A 158 -11.90 20.91 -27.47
N ALA A 159 -12.66 20.37 -26.52
CA ALA A 159 -12.21 20.18 -25.15
C ALA A 159 -10.99 19.24 -25.09
N GLN A 160 -11.07 18.09 -25.78
CA GLN A 160 -9.95 17.15 -25.89
C GLN A 160 -8.73 17.77 -26.57
N CYS A 161 -8.92 18.54 -27.64
CA CYS A 161 -7.84 19.23 -28.34
C CYS A 161 -7.15 20.29 -27.47
N LYS A 162 -7.92 21.11 -26.76
CA LYS A 162 -7.38 22.11 -25.83
C LYS A 162 -6.63 21.45 -24.69
N LEU A 163 -7.18 20.37 -24.13
CA LEU A 163 -6.52 19.59 -23.08
C LEU A 163 -5.21 18.99 -23.59
N GLU A 164 -5.20 18.35 -24.76
CA GLU A 164 -3.98 17.76 -25.34
C GLU A 164 -2.91 18.84 -25.60
N LYS A 165 -3.31 20.04 -26.06
CA LYS A 165 -2.39 21.18 -26.19
C LYS A 165 -1.82 21.62 -24.83
N ALA A 166 -2.66 21.72 -23.81
CA ALA A 166 -2.25 22.10 -22.47
C ALA A 166 -1.27 21.06 -21.88
N CYS A 167 -1.57 19.76 -22.00
CA CYS A 167 -0.67 18.70 -21.55
C CYS A 167 0.67 18.69 -22.32
N LYS A 168 0.68 19.10 -23.59
CA LYS A 168 1.91 19.09 -24.40
C LYS A 168 2.79 20.33 -24.23
N PHE A 169 2.19 21.51 -24.09
CA PHE A 169 2.91 22.79 -24.14
C PHE A 169 2.89 23.58 -22.82
N ASP A 170 1.99 23.24 -21.90
CA ASP A 170 1.81 23.95 -20.63
C ASP A 170 1.66 22.97 -19.45
N LEU A 171 2.36 21.83 -19.53
CA LEU A 171 2.22 20.72 -18.59
C LEU A 171 2.43 21.14 -17.13
N ALA A 172 3.34 22.09 -16.86
CA ALA A 172 3.69 22.55 -15.51
C ALA A 172 2.50 23.15 -14.74
N ASN A 173 1.49 23.65 -15.44
CA ASN A 173 0.30 24.29 -14.86
C ASN A 173 -0.93 23.37 -14.83
N GLN A 174 -0.79 22.09 -15.23
CA GLN A 174 -1.90 21.14 -15.31
C GLN A 174 -1.97 20.20 -14.10
N GLN A 175 -3.18 19.75 -13.76
CA GLN A 175 -3.37 18.75 -12.71
C GLN A 175 -3.13 17.31 -13.22
N PRO A 176 -2.69 16.38 -12.35
CA PRO A 176 -2.50 14.98 -12.71
C PRO A 176 -3.77 14.27 -13.22
N SER A 177 -4.96 14.72 -12.80
CA SER A 177 -6.26 14.19 -13.25
C SER A 177 -6.54 14.48 -14.72
N ASP A 178 -6.08 15.63 -15.20
CA ASP A 178 -6.31 16.10 -16.57
C ASP A 178 -5.16 15.69 -17.50
N CYS A 179 -3.92 15.77 -16.99
CA CYS A 179 -2.70 15.37 -17.68
C CYS A 179 -1.92 14.41 -16.78
N PRO A 180 -1.94 13.09 -17.06
CA PRO A 180 -1.17 12.10 -16.30
C PRO A 180 0.29 12.51 -16.13
N CYS A 181 0.88 12.16 -15.00
CA CYS A 181 2.30 12.43 -14.76
C CYS A 181 3.15 11.73 -15.82
N LEU A 182 4.14 12.43 -16.36
CA LEU A 182 5.12 11.82 -17.24
C LEU A 182 5.90 10.77 -16.48
N SER A 183 6.35 9.75 -17.19
CA SER A 183 7.22 8.74 -16.62
C SER A 183 8.64 9.24 -16.42
N THR A 184 9.04 10.36 -17.04
CA THR A 184 10.38 10.96 -16.96
C THR A 184 10.32 12.49 -17.04
N SER A 185 11.16 13.19 -16.26
CA SER A 185 11.30 14.65 -16.29
C SER A 185 9.98 15.42 -16.28
N ASP A 186 9.04 15.06 -15.40
CA ASP A 186 7.76 15.78 -15.29
C ASP A 186 8.06 17.11 -14.56
N PRO A 187 7.74 18.27 -15.13
CA PRO A 187 8.00 19.57 -14.50
C PRO A 187 7.24 19.75 -13.16
N ARG A 188 6.27 18.90 -12.87
CA ARG A 188 5.46 18.91 -11.63
C ARG A 188 5.97 17.92 -10.58
N GLN A 189 7.11 17.26 -10.83
CA GLN A 189 7.74 16.36 -9.88
C GLN A 189 7.93 17.04 -8.50
N ASN A 190 7.68 16.29 -7.42
CA ASN A 190 7.76 16.76 -6.02
C ASN A 190 6.75 17.86 -5.65
N LYS A 191 5.77 18.14 -6.51
CA LYS A 191 4.68 19.10 -6.24
C LYS A 191 3.34 18.39 -6.30
N SER A 192 2.85 18.13 -7.51
CA SER A 192 1.60 17.41 -7.76
C SER A 192 1.83 16.02 -8.34
N CYS A 193 3.00 15.77 -8.95
CA CYS A 193 3.42 14.44 -9.39
C CYS A 193 4.42 13.82 -8.40
N PRO A 194 4.37 12.48 -8.19
CA PRO A 194 5.28 11.83 -7.27
C PRO A 194 6.75 11.93 -7.69
N PRO A 195 7.70 11.83 -6.74
CA PRO A 195 9.13 11.74 -7.04
C PRO A 195 9.45 10.52 -7.91
N TYR A 196 10.60 10.55 -8.58
CA TYR A 196 11.13 9.37 -9.25
C TYR A 196 11.91 8.52 -8.24
N CYS A 197 11.80 7.21 -8.37
CA CYS A 197 12.53 6.29 -7.52
C CYS A 197 14.03 6.38 -7.80
N ILE A 198 14.84 6.46 -6.74
CA ILE A 198 16.29 6.47 -6.81
C ILE A 198 16.78 5.09 -6.35
N ARG A 199 17.69 4.47 -7.12
CA ARG A 199 18.28 3.18 -6.78
C ARG A 199 18.94 3.21 -5.41
N GLY A 200 18.60 2.26 -4.53
CA GLY A 200 19.04 2.17 -3.14
C GLY A 200 18.28 3.08 -2.17
N TYR A 201 17.40 3.94 -2.67
CA TYR A 201 16.66 4.95 -1.89
C TYR A 201 15.20 5.05 -2.37
N THR A 202 14.59 3.93 -2.77
CA THR A 202 13.17 3.92 -3.15
C THR A 202 12.30 4.28 -1.95
N ILE A 203 11.25 5.07 -2.19
CA ILE A 203 10.21 5.39 -1.20
C ILE A 203 8.86 4.88 -1.69
N SER A 204 7.91 4.62 -0.78
CA SER A 204 6.62 3.98 -1.13
C SER A 204 5.83 4.74 -2.20
N ASN A 205 5.93 6.07 -2.23
CA ASN A 205 5.21 6.93 -3.15
C ASN A 205 6.00 7.34 -4.41
N CYS A 206 7.17 6.76 -4.71
CA CYS A 206 7.90 7.12 -5.94
C CYS A 206 7.39 6.39 -7.19
N THR A 207 7.66 6.95 -8.37
CA THR A 207 7.38 6.37 -9.70
C THR A 207 8.67 5.89 -10.37
N CYS A 208 8.63 4.77 -11.08
CA CYS A 208 9.78 4.23 -11.81
C CYS A 208 9.96 4.93 -13.17
N ASP A 209 11.17 5.46 -13.41
CA ASP A 209 11.52 6.18 -14.63
C ASP A 209 11.72 5.20 -15.80
N THR A 210 11.00 5.40 -16.92
CA THR A 210 11.06 4.52 -18.09
C THR A 210 12.27 4.74 -18.98
N ASN A 211 12.93 5.90 -18.90
CA ASN A 211 14.07 6.26 -19.75
C ASN A 211 15.41 6.23 -18.99
N LEU A 212 15.46 5.81 -17.73
CA LEU A 212 16.68 5.71 -16.94
C LEU A 212 17.35 4.33 -17.13
N PRO A 213 18.40 4.20 -17.96
CA PRO A 213 18.96 2.88 -18.32
C PRO A 213 19.70 2.22 -17.15
N SER A 214 20.18 3.02 -16.20
CA SER A 214 20.89 2.56 -15.01
C SER A 214 19.96 1.98 -13.93
N PHE A 215 18.65 2.22 -14.04
CA PHE A 215 17.63 1.72 -13.11
C PHE A 215 16.34 1.38 -13.87
N PRO A 216 16.35 0.29 -14.66
CA PRO A 216 15.20 -0.12 -15.46
C PRO A 216 13.93 -0.32 -14.63
N VAL A 217 12.77 -0.07 -15.23
CA VAL A 217 11.46 -0.11 -14.55
C VAL A 217 11.24 -1.43 -13.80
N ASP A 218 11.54 -2.58 -14.40
CA ASP A 218 11.36 -3.88 -13.74
C ASP A 218 12.20 -4.01 -12.48
N PHE A 219 13.43 -3.50 -12.51
CA PHE A 219 14.33 -3.51 -11.36
C PHE A 219 13.85 -2.53 -10.28
N CYS A 220 13.37 -1.35 -10.69
CA CYS A 220 12.79 -0.36 -9.78
C CYS A 220 11.52 -0.88 -9.09
N LEU A 221 10.59 -1.49 -9.84
CA LEU A 221 9.38 -2.08 -9.28
C LEU A 221 9.71 -3.22 -8.33
N LYS A 222 10.68 -4.06 -8.69
CA LYS A 222 11.19 -5.12 -7.82
C LYS A 222 11.72 -4.55 -6.51
N GLU A 223 12.61 -3.56 -6.57
CA GLU A 223 13.18 -2.92 -5.37
C GLU A 223 12.10 -2.29 -4.49
N LYS A 224 11.13 -1.59 -5.10
CA LYS A 224 10.00 -0.97 -4.40
C LYS A 224 9.12 -2.02 -3.71
N ASN A 225 8.76 -3.09 -4.42
CA ASN A 225 7.93 -4.16 -3.88
C ASN A 225 8.63 -4.88 -2.73
N CYS A 226 9.93 -5.17 -2.87
CA CYS A 226 10.70 -5.81 -1.80
C CYS A 226 10.89 -4.90 -0.57
N SER A 227 10.80 -3.58 -0.73
CA SER A 227 10.96 -2.63 0.37
C SER A 227 9.66 -2.31 1.10
N PHE A 228 8.52 -2.24 0.39
CA PHE A 228 7.26 -1.71 0.94
C PHE A 228 6.08 -2.68 0.90
N ASP A 229 6.17 -3.77 0.15
CA ASP A 229 5.08 -4.74 -0.02
C ASP A 229 5.58 -6.19 0.12
N LEU A 230 6.65 -6.38 0.90
CA LEU A 230 7.38 -7.65 0.98
C LEU A 230 6.48 -8.85 1.31
N ALA A 231 5.46 -8.66 2.16
CA ALA A 231 4.54 -9.72 2.60
C ALA A 231 3.75 -10.36 1.44
N ASN A 232 3.50 -9.62 0.35
CA ASN A 232 2.75 -10.09 -0.81
C ASN A 232 3.66 -10.57 -1.97
N GLN A 233 4.98 -10.63 -1.75
CA GLN A 233 5.94 -11.00 -2.79
C GLN A 233 6.42 -12.45 -2.65
N SER A 234 6.66 -13.09 -3.80
CA SER A 234 7.28 -14.42 -3.85
C SER A 234 8.78 -14.37 -3.55
N VAL A 235 9.36 -15.51 -3.17
CA VAL A 235 10.82 -15.63 -2.94
C VAL A 235 11.66 -15.50 -4.23
N ALA A 236 11.06 -15.76 -5.39
CA ALA A 236 11.72 -15.54 -6.69
C ALA A 236 11.87 -14.05 -7.01
N ASN A 237 10.87 -13.24 -6.62
CA ASN A 237 10.90 -11.79 -6.80
C ASN A 237 11.67 -11.09 -5.68
N CYS A 238 11.45 -11.46 -4.43
CA CYS A 238 12.12 -10.85 -3.28
C CYS A 238 12.73 -11.95 -2.41
N PRO A 239 14.07 -12.11 -2.42
CA PRO A 239 14.75 -13.05 -1.54
C PRO A 239 14.32 -12.88 -0.08
N CYS A 240 14.35 -13.96 0.68
CA CYS A 240 14.01 -13.91 2.09
C CYS A 240 14.96 -12.98 2.85
N LEU A 241 14.40 -12.09 3.67
CA LEU A 241 15.18 -11.30 4.59
C LEU A 241 15.71 -12.16 5.72
N ALA A 242 16.91 -11.81 6.17
CA ALA A 242 17.65 -12.52 7.19
C ALA A 242 16.88 -12.59 8.54
N THR A 243 16.30 -11.45 8.96
CA THR A 243 15.49 -11.32 10.17
C THR A 243 14.27 -10.46 9.90
N GLY A 244 13.12 -10.79 10.53
CA GLY A 244 11.90 -9.99 10.43
C GLY A 244 11.18 -10.10 9.09
N ASP A 245 11.51 -11.08 8.25
CA ASP A 245 10.74 -11.33 7.03
C ASP A 245 9.29 -11.70 7.41
N PRO A 246 8.29 -10.93 6.98
CA PRO A 246 6.88 -11.23 7.31
C PRO A 246 6.40 -12.57 6.74
N ARG A 247 7.17 -13.18 5.83
CA ARG A 247 6.89 -14.49 5.21
C ARG A 247 7.61 -15.65 5.90
N ALA A 248 8.35 -15.39 6.99
CA ALA A 248 9.08 -16.41 7.74
C ALA A 248 8.15 -17.49 8.31
N GLY A 249 8.55 -18.76 8.18
CA GLY A 249 7.75 -19.92 8.59
C GLY A 249 6.73 -20.40 7.57
N GLY A 250 6.62 -19.73 6.41
CA GLY A 250 5.81 -20.15 5.27
C GLY A 250 6.67 -20.24 4.01
N ALA A 251 6.65 -19.17 3.20
CA ALA A 251 7.46 -19.09 1.98
C ALA A 251 8.96 -18.94 2.26
N CYS A 252 9.31 -18.35 3.41
CA CYS A 252 10.68 -18.23 3.88
C CYS A 252 10.94 -19.18 5.06
N PRO A 253 12.20 -19.63 5.28
CA PRO A 253 12.54 -20.45 6.43
C PRO A 253 12.12 -19.78 7.74
N ALA A 254 11.73 -20.58 8.74
CA ALA A 254 11.56 -20.06 10.09
C ALA A 254 12.94 -19.73 10.67
N TYR A 255 13.13 -18.53 11.20
CA TYR A 255 14.38 -18.14 11.84
C TYR A 255 14.36 -18.47 13.33
N CYS A 256 15.49 -18.90 13.85
CA CYS A 256 15.59 -19.29 15.26
C CYS A 256 15.47 -18.07 16.17
N VAL A 257 14.69 -18.19 17.25
CA VAL A 257 14.58 -17.19 18.33
C VAL A 257 15.34 -17.71 19.55
N LYS A 258 16.11 -16.83 20.20
CA LYS A 258 16.88 -17.15 21.41
C LYS A 258 15.99 -17.78 22.49
N GLY A 259 16.37 -18.95 22.99
CA GLY A 259 15.60 -19.72 23.98
C GLY A 259 14.46 -20.56 23.38
N GLN A 260 14.13 -20.38 22.10
CA GLN A 260 13.03 -21.06 21.41
C GLN A 260 13.50 -21.75 20.11
N VAL A 261 14.77 -22.17 20.05
CA VAL A 261 15.29 -22.91 18.89
C VAL A 261 14.50 -24.19 18.63
N THR A 262 14.21 -24.44 17.35
CA THR A 262 13.61 -25.67 16.84
C THR A 262 14.62 -26.44 15.97
N SER A 263 14.37 -27.73 15.71
CA SER A 263 15.26 -28.53 14.85
C SER A 263 15.30 -28.03 13.40
N VAL A 264 14.26 -27.34 12.94
CA VAL A 264 14.11 -26.88 11.56
C VAL A 264 14.40 -25.40 11.35
N CYS A 265 14.48 -24.58 12.41
CA CYS A 265 14.75 -23.16 12.24
C CYS A 265 16.17 -22.90 11.71
N VAL A 266 16.36 -21.78 11.01
CA VAL A 266 17.65 -21.34 10.45
C VAL A 266 18.28 -20.30 11.38
N CYS A 267 19.57 -20.48 11.70
CA CYS A 267 20.33 -19.51 12.48
C CYS A 267 20.84 -18.38 11.58
N ASP A 268 20.37 -17.17 11.86
CA ASP A 268 20.70 -15.96 11.10
C ASP A 268 21.84 -15.14 11.74
N TYR A 269 22.40 -14.20 10.96
CA TYR A 269 23.45 -13.26 11.38
C TYR A 269 22.91 -12.01 12.09
N TYR A 270 21.66 -11.60 11.88
CA TYR A 270 21.16 -10.28 12.29
C TYR A 270 20.23 -10.28 13.52
N ILE A 271 20.36 -11.25 14.42
CA ILE A 271 19.60 -11.26 15.67
C ILE A 271 20.41 -10.49 16.74
N PRO A 272 19.91 -9.35 17.26
CA PRO A 272 20.60 -8.60 18.31
C PRO A 272 20.91 -9.50 19.51
N ASP A 273 22.15 -9.46 20.00
CA ASP A 273 22.64 -10.24 21.15
C ASP A 273 22.46 -11.77 21.03
N TYR A 274 22.35 -12.28 19.80
CA TYR A 274 22.22 -13.70 19.49
C TYR A 274 22.89 -14.04 18.16
N THR A 275 24.21 -14.19 18.23
CA THR A 275 25.03 -14.51 17.05
C THR A 275 24.66 -15.87 16.46
N LYS A 276 24.93 -16.04 15.16
CA LYS A 276 24.79 -17.34 14.47
C LYS A 276 25.50 -18.47 15.21
N ALA A 277 26.68 -18.22 15.77
CA ALA A 277 27.43 -19.22 16.54
C ALA A 277 26.70 -19.61 17.84
N GLN A 278 26.17 -18.64 18.58
CA GLN A 278 25.34 -18.90 19.77
C GLN A 278 24.08 -19.69 19.41
N CYS A 279 23.42 -19.35 18.29
CA CYS A 279 22.26 -20.08 17.81
C CYS A 279 22.56 -21.53 17.44
N GLN A 280 23.62 -21.76 16.65
CA GLN A 280 24.01 -23.11 16.27
C GLN A 280 24.39 -23.95 17.48
N LYS A 281 25.07 -23.34 18.46
CA LYS A 281 25.41 -23.96 19.73
C LYS A 281 24.15 -24.36 20.52
N GLU A 282 23.20 -23.45 20.69
CA GLU A 282 21.93 -23.73 21.38
C GLU A 282 21.15 -24.87 20.68
N LYS A 283 21.07 -24.81 19.35
CA LYS A 283 20.40 -25.84 18.53
C LYS A 283 21.08 -27.21 18.66
N ALA A 284 22.41 -27.24 18.66
CA ALA A 284 23.18 -28.46 18.86
C ALA A 284 22.99 -29.04 20.27
N CYS A 285 23.01 -28.20 21.31
CA CYS A 285 22.77 -28.63 22.69
C CYS A 285 21.35 -29.17 22.90
N LYS A 286 20.36 -28.70 22.13
CA LYS A 286 18.97 -29.14 22.27
C LYS A 286 18.63 -30.39 21.46
N TYR A 287 19.13 -30.50 20.23
CA TYR A 287 18.72 -31.54 19.28
C TYR A 287 19.81 -32.54 18.88
N ASN A 288 21.07 -32.26 19.20
CA ASN A 288 22.21 -33.10 18.85
C ASN A 288 23.15 -33.30 20.05
N LEU A 289 22.58 -33.34 21.26
CA LEU A 289 23.33 -33.30 22.52
C LEU A 289 24.35 -34.44 22.63
N ILE A 290 24.02 -35.65 22.16
CA ILE A 290 24.89 -36.84 22.22
C ILE A 290 26.26 -36.64 21.56
N ASN A 291 26.35 -35.74 20.58
CA ASN A 291 27.58 -35.46 19.83
C ASN A 291 28.31 -34.19 20.33
N GLN A 292 27.90 -33.63 21.47
CA GLN A 292 28.48 -32.40 22.03
C GLN A 292 29.35 -32.66 23.25
N THR A 293 30.35 -31.81 23.47
CA THR A 293 31.19 -31.85 24.68
C THR A 293 30.48 -31.22 25.89
N SER A 294 30.93 -31.53 27.10
CA SER A 294 30.42 -30.90 28.33
C SER A 294 30.83 -29.43 28.46
N THR A 295 31.92 -29.01 27.81
CA THR A 295 32.35 -27.60 27.70
C THR A 295 31.43 -26.80 26.78
N ASP A 296 30.97 -27.40 25.69
CA ASP A 296 30.06 -26.74 24.76
C ASP A 296 28.63 -26.75 25.29
N CYS A 297 28.13 -27.91 25.72
CA CYS A 297 26.78 -28.06 26.22
C CYS A 297 26.86 -28.59 27.65
N PRO A 298 26.48 -27.79 28.66
CA PRO A 298 26.44 -28.24 30.05
C PRO A 298 25.72 -29.58 30.19
N CYS A 299 26.23 -30.43 31.07
CA CYS A 299 25.59 -31.72 31.34
C CYS A 299 24.17 -31.50 31.89
N LEU A 300 23.20 -32.24 31.36
CA LEU A 300 21.85 -32.22 31.90
C LEU A 300 21.84 -32.94 33.26
N ASN A 301 20.95 -32.51 34.14
CA ASN A 301 20.80 -33.13 35.46
C ASN A 301 20.05 -34.47 35.40
N THR A 302 19.41 -34.79 34.27
CA THR A 302 18.57 -35.98 34.11
C THR A 302 18.65 -36.50 32.69
N SER A 303 18.82 -37.82 32.54
CA SER A 303 18.83 -38.49 31.22
C SER A 303 19.76 -37.86 30.17
N ASP A 304 20.88 -37.25 30.57
CA ASP A 304 21.88 -36.79 29.60
C ASP A 304 22.41 -38.00 28.82
N PRO A 305 22.27 -38.04 27.48
CA PRO A 305 22.71 -39.18 26.67
C PRO A 305 24.23 -39.40 26.73
N ARG A 306 24.99 -38.46 27.30
CA ARG A 306 26.44 -38.52 27.48
C ARG A 306 26.85 -38.94 28.90
N ALA A 307 25.90 -39.22 29.80
CA ALA A 307 26.18 -39.65 31.17
C ALA A 307 27.06 -40.91 31.20
N GLY A 308 28.07 -40.92 32.08
CA GLY A 308 29.07 -41.99 32.18
C GLY A 308 30.15 -41.99 31.10
N LYS A 309 30.13 -41.03 30.16
CA LYS A 309 31.18 -40.83 29.16
C LYS A 309 31.82 -39.45 29.29
N ALA A 310 31.15 -38.42 28.74
CA ALA A 310 31.62 -37.04 28.77
C ALA A 310 31.00 -36.22 29.93
N CYS A 311 29.93 -36.75 30.52
CA CYS A 311 29.27 -36.22 31.71
C CYS A 311 29.34 -37.23 32.84
N PRO A 312 29.34 -36.79 34.12
CA PRO A 312 29.26 -37.69 35.27
C PRO A 312 28.10 -38.68 35.14
N ALA A 313 28.28 -39.90 35.63
CA ALA A 313 27.20 -40.88 35.69
C ALA A 313 26.15 -40.47 36.75
N TYR A 314 24.90 -40.86 36.56
CA TYR A 314 23.88 -40.68 37.58
C TYR A 314 24.00 -41.73 38.68
N CYS A 315 23.72 -41.33 39.91
CA CYS A 315 23.72 -42.24 41.04
C CYS A 315 22.52 -43.20 40.96
N ASN A 316 22.77 -44.49 41.14
CA ASN A 316 21.73 -45.49 41.32
C ASN A 316 21.56 -45.79 42.81
N LYS A 317 20.32 -46.01 43.25
CA LYS A 317 20.00 -46.35 44.64
C LYS A 317 20.78 -47.58 45.09
N GLY A 318 21.50 -47.47 46.20
CA GLY A 318 22.36 -48.56 46.72
C GLY A 318 23.69 -48.76 45.97
N GLN A 319 23.97 -47.97 44.93
CA GLN A 319 25.25 -47.95 44.20
C GLN A 319 25.77 -46.52 44.06
N VAL A 320 25.57 -45.69 45.07
CA VAL A 320 26.06 -44.31 45.09
C VAL A 320 27.59 -44.33 45.21
N THR A 321 28.25 -43.45 44.45
CA THR A 321 29.68 -43.19 44.53
C THR A 321 29.92 -41.70 44.81
N SER A 322 31.13 -41.34 45.22
CA SER A 322 31.51 -39.93 45.41
C SER A 322 31.44 -39.12 44.10
N GLU A 323 31.58 -39.77 42.94
CA GLU A 323 31.68 -39.13 41.63
C GLU A 323 30.34 -39.02 40.88
N CYS A 324 29.33 -39.83 41.24
CA CYS A 324 28.03 -39.78 40.57
C CYS A 324 27.23 -38.52 40.93
N VAL A 325 26.30 -38.12 40.06
CA VAL A 325 25.41 -36.97 40.25
C VAL A 325 23.99 -37.43 40.57
N CYS A 326 23.33 -36.75 41.51
CA CYS A 326 21.95 -37.05 41.89
C CYS A 326 20.96 -36.52 40.84
N ASP A 327 20.20 -37.43 40.23
CA ASP A 327 19.19 -37.10 39.21
C ASP A 327 17.99 -36.36 39.83
N THR A 328 17.67 -35.17 39.31
CA THR A 328 16.59 -34.31 39.82
C THR A 328 15.19 -34.77 39.46
N ASN A 329 15.03 -35.61 38.43
CA ASN A 329 13.73 -36.11 37.95
C ASN A 329 13.54 -37.61 38.24
N SER A 330 14.47 -38.25 38.95
CA SER A 330 14.32 -39.64 39.37
C SER A 330 13.12 -39.80 40.31
N THR A 331 12.14 -40.59 39.89
CA THR A 331 10.90 -40.84 40.66
C THR A 331 11.09 -41.86 41.78
N GLY A 332 12.05 -42.76 41.64
CA GLY A 332 12.33 -43.83 42.62
C GLY A 332 13.50 -43.56 43.56
N PHE A 333 14.31 -42.53 43.27
CA PHE A 333 15.48 -42.18 44.05
C PHE A 333 15.67 -40.66 44.06
N THR A 334 14.99 -40.02 45.00
CA THR A 334 14.95 -38.55 45.10
C THR A 334 16.35 -37.97 45.33
N VAL A 335 16.56 -36.71 44.93
CA VAL A 335 17.82 -35.98 45.19
C VAL A 335 18.18 -36.02 46.66
N GLN A 336 17.21 -35.86 47.57
CA GLN A 336 17.47 -35.88 49.01
C GLN A 336 17.96 -37.26 49.48
N GLN A 337 17.35 -38.35 49.00
CA GLN A 337 17.82 -39.71 49.29
C GLN A 337 19.22 -39.94 48.73
N CYS A 338 19.48 -39.49 47.50
CA CYS A 338 20.78 -39.63 46.86
C CYS A 338 21.88 -38.86 47.58
N GLN A 339 21.65 -37.58 47.92
CA GLN A 339 22.62 -36.78 48.66
C GLN A 339 22.87 -37.37 50.06
N LYS A 340 21.83 -37.89 50.70
CA LYS A 340 21.94 -38.57 51.99
C LYS A 340 22.79 -39.85 51.88
N GLU A 341 22.53 -40.73 50.91
CA GLU A 341 23.37 -41.90 50.64
C GLU A 341 24.82 -41.50 50.31
N LYS A 342 25.02 -40.39 49.61
CA LYS A 342 26.37 -39.87 49.27
C LYS A 342 27.14 -39.41 50.52
N LEU A 343 26.47 -38.73 51.45
CA LEU A 343 27.05 -38.35 52.74
C LEU A 343 27.46 -39.57 53.58
N CYS A 344 26.71 -40.68 53.51
CA CYS A 344 27.09 -41.92 54.18
C CYS A 344 28.42 -42.52 53.67
N ILE A 345 28.91 -42.06 52.50
CA ILE A 345 30.18 -42.48 51.92
C ILE A 345 31.26 -41.43 52.17
N THR A 346 30.97 -40.15 51.96
CA THR A 346 31.99 -39.09 51.96
C THR A 346 32.19 -38.42 53.31
N ASP A 347 31.17 -38.42 54.18
CA ASP A 347 31.20 -37.67 55.45
C ASP A 347 30.51 -38.41 56.59
N LEU A 348 30.81 -39.71 56.71
CA LEU A 348 30.13 -40.60 57.64
C LEU A 348 30.21 -40.14 59.11
N ILE A 349 31.31 -39.50 59.52
CA ILE A 349 31.56 -39.10 60.92
C ILE A 349 30.55 -38.07 61.46
N HIS A 350 29.93 -37.26 60.59
CA HIS A 350 28.95 -36.25 60.98
C HIS A 350 27.49 -36.72 60.81
N GLN A 351 27.26 -37.96 60.39
CA GLN A 351 25.91 -38.48 60.14
C GLN A 351 25.36 -39.23 61.35
N THR A 352 24.04 -39.17 61.54
CA THR A 352 23.33 -39.95 62.56
C THR A 352 23.16 -41.41 62.14
N THR A 353 22.85 -42.30 63.08
CA THR A 353 22.58 -43.73 62.80
C THR A 353 21.24 -43.96 62.11
N SER A 354 20.27 -43.04 62.25
CA SER A 354 19.02 -43.06 61.47
C SER A 354 19.22 -42.62 60.02
N ASP A 355 20.25 -41.80 59.77
CA ASP A 355 20.54 -41.32 58.44
C ASP A 355 21.46 -42.26 57.66
N CYS A 356 22.52 -42.74 58.32
CA CYS A 356 23.49 -43.68 57.80
C CYS A 356 23.66 -44.81 58.81
N PRO A 357 23.14 -46.02 58.54
CA PRO A 357 23.33 -47.18 59.40
C PRO A 357 24.80 -47.39 59.75
N CYS A 358 25.07 -47.90 60.95
CA CYS A 358 26.44 -48.21 61.37
C CYS A 358 27.06 -49.22 60.40
N GLN A 359 28.25 -48.92 59.88
CA GLN A 359 28.96 -49.88 59.05
C GLN A 359 29.43 -51.07 59.90
N SER A 360 29.56 -52.24 59.28
CA SER A 360 30.00 -53.46 59.96
C SER A 360 31.52 -53.53 60.14
N THR A 361 32.25 -52.55 59.62
CA THR A 361 33.70 -52.44 59.68
C THR A 361 34.10 -50.97 59.55
N GLY A 362 35.18 -50.55 60.21
CA GLY A 362 35.81 -49.24 60.01
C GLY A 362 34.93 -47.99 60.22
N ASP A 363 33.71 -48.12 60.77
CA ASP A 363 32.85 -46.96 61.03
C ASP A 363 33.54 -45.97 62.00
N PRO A 364 33.83 -44.73 61.57
CA PRO A 364 34.54 -43.75 62.39
C PRO A 364 33.74 -43.30 63.62
N ARG A 365 32.45 -43.65 63.70
CA ARG A 365 31.56 -43.35 64.84
C ARG A 365 31.49 -44.49 65.86
N ALA A 366 32.19 -45.60 65.63
CA ALA A 366 32.22 -46.74 66.54
C ALA A 366 32.68 -46.35 67.96
N GLY A 367 31.97 -46.83 68.98
CA GLY A 367 32.23 -46.51 70.39
C GLY A 367 31.68 -45.15 70.85
N LYS A 368 31.05 -44.37 69.97
CA LYS A 368 30.35 -43.11 70.33
C LYS A 368 28.87 -43.19 70.01
N GLN A 369 28.55 -43.21 68.71
CA GLN A 369 27.16 -43.27 68.21
C GLN A 369 26.81 -44.67 67.72
N CYS A 370 27.80 -45.44 67.27
CA CYS A 370 27.68 -46.85 66.91
C CYS A 370 28.28 -47.73 68.01
N GLN A 371 27.82 -48.98 68.12
CA GLN A 371 28.45 -49.98 69.00
C GLN A 371 29.94 -50.08 68.66
N SER A 372 30.78 -50.20 69.68
CA SER A 372 32.22 -50.42 69.49
C SER A 372 32.46 -51.78 68.85
N TYR A 373 33.54 -51.90 68.07
CA TYR A 373 33.96 -53.20 67.57
C TYR A 373 34.55 -54.03 68.71
N CYS A 374 34.24 -55.32 68.72
CA CYS A 374 34.83 -56.24 69.67
C CYS A 374 36.34 -56.37 69.40
N LEU A 375 37.15 -56.26 70.46
CA LEU A 375 38.58 -56.50 70.40
C LEU A 375 38.87 -57.91 70.89
N ASN A 376 39.89 -58.56 70.31
CA ASN A 376 40.31 -59.91 70.69
C ASN A 376 40.63 -59.95 72.20
N GLY A 377 39.98 -60.86 72.94
CA GLY A 377 40.12 -60.98 74.41
C GLY A 377 39.35 -59.93 75.22
N GLN A 378 38.61 -59.02 74.58
CA GLN A 378 37.76 -57.99 75.21
C GLN A 378 36.37 -57.94 74.55
N VAL A 379 35.77 -59.11 74.32
CA VAL A 379 34.40 -59.20 73.82
C VAL A 379 33.44 -58.85 74.96
N THR A 380 32.40 -58.08 74.64
CA THR A 380 31.27 -57.77 75.53
C THR A 380 29.96 -58.10 74.83
N SER A 381 28.86 -58.14 75.58
CA SER A 381 27.52 -58.31 74.98
C SER A 381 27.15 -57.17 74.03
N GLU A 382 27.71 -55.98 74.24
CA GLU A 382 27.35 -54.73 73.55
C GLU A 382 28.23 -54.38 72.34
N CYS A 383 29.37 -55.05 72.15
CA CYS A 383 30.24 -54.80 71.00
C CYS A 383 29.75 -55.53 69.73
N VAL A 384 30.10 -55.04 68.55
CA VAL A 384 29.82 -55.68 67.25
C VAL A 384 31.07 -56.36 66.67
N CYS A 385 30.88 -57.51 66.03
CA CYS A 385 31.98 -58.20 65.36
C CYS A 385 32.30 -57.52 64.02
N ASP A 386 33.54 -57.06 63.87
CA ASP A 386 34.03 -56.48 62.62
C ASP A 386 34.11 -57.57 61.54
N THR A 387 33.40 -57.36 60.43
CA THR A 387 33.35 -58.33 59.32
C THR A 387 34.66 -58.46 58.54
N ASN A 388 35.54 -57.46 58.60
CA ASN A 388 36.79 -57.40 57.82
C ASN A 388 38.06 -57.33 58.69
N SER A 389 37.96 -57.60 60.00
CA SER A 389 39.14 -57.63 60.86
C SER A 389 40.06 -58.81 60.51
N SER A 390 41.31 -58.49 60.18
CA SER A 390 42.35 -59.49 59.87
C SER A 390 42.89 -60.20 61.12
N ASN A 391 42.83 -59.53 62.28
CA ASN A 391 43.41 -60.02 63.53
C ASN A 391 42.37 -60.67 64.47
N PHE A 392 41.08 -60.46 64.21
CA PHE A 392 39.99 -61.04 64.98
C PHE A 392 38.84 -61.38 64.04
N THR A 393 38.90 -62.59 63.47
CA THR A 393 37.96 -62.98 62.40
C THR A 393 36.52 -62.93 62.89
N LEU A 394 35.59 -62.66 61.97
CA LEU A 394 34.15 -62.63 62.27
C LEU A 394 33.68 -63.89 63.01
N GLN A 395 34.16 -65.06 62.59
CA GLN A 395 33.83 -66.35 63.21
C GLN A 395 34.38 -66.46 64.65
N GLN A 396 35.64 -66.05 64.86
CA GLN A 396 36.25 -66.05 66.19
C GLN A 396 35.50 -65.10 67.14
N CYS A 397 35.18 -63.90 66.67
CA CYS A 397 34.42 -62.91 67.43
C CYS A 397 33.01 -63.40 67.79
N GLN A 398 32.27 -63.95 66.82
CA GLN A 398 30.92 -64.45 67.07
C GLN A 398 30.94 -65.61 68.08
N LYS A 399 31.94 -66.49 67.99
CA LYS A 399 32.14 -67.58 68.94
C LYS A 399 32.39 -67.06 70.36
N GLU A 400 33.33 -66.14 70.52
CA GLU A 400 33.62 -65.53 71.83
C GLU A 400 32.43 -64.73 72.39
N LYS A 401 31.62 -64.10 71.52
CA LYS A 401 30.42 -63.37 71.93
C LYS A 401 29.33 -64.31 72.47
N LEU A 402 29.13 -65.47 71.83
CA LEU A 402 28.21 -66.50 72.34
C LEU A 402 28.62 -67.01 73.72
N CYS A 403 29.93 -67.11 74.01
CA CYS A 403 30.42 -67.45 75.35
C CYS A 403 30.03 -66.44 76.43
N ILE A 404 29.62 -65.23 76.06
CA ILE A 404 29.19 -64.19 77.00
C ILE A 404 27.67 -64.09 77.05
N THR A 405 27.00 -64.13 75.90
CA THR A 405 25.56 -63.87 75.81
C THR A 405 24.68 -65.11 75.94
N ASP A 406 25.21 -66.29 75.62
CA ASP A 406 24.41 -67.53 75.56
C ASP A 406 25.21 -68.74 76.05
N LEU A 407 25.85 -68.59 77.21
CA LEU A 407 26.78 -69.58 77.74
C LEU A 407 26.13 -70.98 77.92
N ILE A 408 24.84 -71.05 78.25
CA ILE A 408 24.10 -72.30 78.53
C ILE A 408 24.10 -73.26 77.34
N HIS A 409 24.11 -72.74 76.11
CA HIS A 409 24.09 -73.54 74.89
C HIS A 409 25.48 -73.79 74.29
N GLN A 410 26.56 -73.39 74.98
CA GLN A 410 27.93 -73.56 74.49
C GLN A 410 28.65 -74.72 75.20
N SER A 411 29.49 -75.45 74.47
CA SER A 411 30.30 -76.53 75.04
C SER A 411 31.46 -75.98 75.90
N VAL A 412 31.95 -76.78 76.85
CA VAL A 412 33.14 -76.45 77.64
C VAL A 412 34.43 -76.42 76.80
N ALA A 413 34.42 -77.04 75.62
CA ALA A 413 35.51 -76.97 74.65
C ALA A 413 35.51 -75.63 73.89
N ASP A 414 34.35 -75.00 73.73
CA ASP A 414 34.19 -73.76 72.99
C ASP A 414 34.27 -72.50 73.86
N CYS A 415 33.81 -72.59 75.12
CA CYS A 415 33.79 -71.50 76.08
C CYS A 415 34.33 -71.94 77.44
N LYS A 416 35.38 -71.27 77.92
CA LYS A 416 36.01 -71.55 79.22
C LYS A 416 34.97 -71.49 80.35
N CYS A 417 35.09 -72.39 81.33
CA CYS A 417 34.21 -72.40 82.50
C CYS A 417 34.36 -71.14 83.35
N LEU A 418 33.25 -70.64 83.89
CA LEU A 418 33.27 -69.55 84.87
C LEU A 418 33.88 -70.04 86.19
N SER A 419 34.63 -69.17 86.88
CA SER A 419 35.26 -69.52 88.17
C SER A 419 34.25 -69.78 89.30
N SER A 420 33.00 -69.33 89.15
CA SER A 420 31.89 -69.63 90.04
C SER A 420 30.55 -69.37 89.33
N GLY A 421 29.54 -70.21 89.57
CA GLY A 421 28.18 -70.01 89.06
C GLY A 421 28.02 -70.24 87.55
N ASP A 422 28.76 -71.20 86.97
CA ASP A 422 28.61 -71.56 85.55
C ASP A 422 27.23 -72.22 85.31
N PRO A 423 26.37 -71.65 84.46
CA PRO A 423 25.01 -72.11 84.29
C PRO A 423 24.89 -73.42 83.48
N ARG A 424 26.01 -73.99 83.02
CA ARG A 424 26.08 -75.31 82.37
C ARG A 424 26.33 -76.47 83.35
N ALA A 425 26.62 -76.15 84.62
CA ALA A 425 27.00 -77.12 85.67
C ALA A 425 25.81 -77.74 86.41
#